data_AF-A0A657IVV6-F1
#
_entry.id   AF-A0A657IVV6-F1
#
_cell.length_a   1.000
_cell.length_b   1.000
_cell.length_c   1.000
_cell.angle_alpha   90.00
_cell.angle_beta   90.00
_cell.angle_gamma   90.00
#
_symmetry.space_group_name_H-M   'P 1'
#
loop_
_entity.id
_entity.type
_entity.pdbx_description
1 polymer ?
#
loop_
_entity_poly.entity_id
_entity_poly.type
_entity_poly.pdbx_seq_one_letter_code
_entity_poly.pdbx_strand_id
1 'polypeptide(L)'
;MPCPPSPPVPPGPPGRSVLERDRTLLWHPYGSLEAGARYSVQGTEGPFVDLLAPGAERPQRVLDGMSSWWSVVHGYRNPVLDAALRAQIDRFSRVMFGGLTHAPAVELAERLVEVSPQGLDHVFLADSGSVSVEVALKLAVQYQRARGRERGRFLALRGAYHGDTTGAMCVCDPVGGMHADFASLLAPQVFAPQPPAPSGDAAADDAACAAWQAEVAELLDRHGAELAGIIVEPVFQGAGAMRAYLPRALRFLREAADRLDAVFITDEIATGFGRTGTAFACEQAGIVPDVMCVGKALTGGYLTLAALLCSGPVAEVISRSSYAALMHGPTFMANPLACAVAAASVDLLFGRVSPADDAAAAGA
;
A
#
# COMPACT_ATOMS: atom_id res chain seq x y z
N MET A 1 -6.46 29.51 -11.59
CA MET A 1 -5.39 29.91 -12.53
C MET A 1 -4.69 28.64 -13.04
N PRO A 2 -4.17 28.59 -14.29
CA PRO A 2 -3.32 27.48 -14.70
C PRO A 2 -2.11 27.38 -13.77
N CYS A 3 -1.76 26.16 -13.36
CA CYS A 3 -0.56 25.90 -12.56
C CYS A 3 0.67 26.42 -13.34
N PRO A 4 1.60 27.18 -12.72
CA PRO A 4 2.78 27.64 -13.42
C PRO A 4 3.57 26.45 -13.99
N PRO A 5 4.18 26.59 -15.19
CA PRO A 5 4.96 25.53 -15.80
C PRO A 5 6.07 25.08 -14.85
N SER A 6 6.39 23.78 -14.90
CA SER A 6 7.48 23.21 -14.12
C SER A 6 8.78 24.00 -14.36
N PRO A 7 9.52 24.39 -13.32
CA PRO A 7 10.82 25.01 -13.50
C PRO A 7 11.75 24.04 -14.25
N PRO A 8 12.62 24.53 -15.14
CA PRO A 8 13.53 23.67 -15.88
C PRO A 8 14.48 22.94 -14.93
N VAL A 9 14.75 21.67 -15.21
CA VAL A 9 15.75 20.88 -14.48
C VAL A 9 17.11 21.57 -14.63
N PRO A 10 17.83 21.88 -13.52
CA PRO A 10 19.12 22.56 -13.60
C PRO A 10 20.13 21.74 -14.43
N PRO A 11 20.95 22.37 -15.29
CA PRO A 11 21.89 21.66 -16.12
C PRO A 11 22.91 20.91 -15.25
N GLY A 12 23.21 19.66 -15.64
CA GLY A 12 24.29 18.88 -15.04
C GLY A 12 25.68 19.45 -15.33
N PRO A 13 26.75 18.81 -14.80
CA PRO A 13 28.11 19.17 -15.15
C PRO A 13 28.27 19.15 -16.68
N PRO A 14 29.03 20.10 -17.26
CA PRO A 14 29.08 20.29 -18.71
C PRO A 14 29.53 19.02 -19.43
N GLY A 15 28.80 18.66 -20.48
CA GLY A 15 29.17 17.61 -21.45
C GLY A 15 28.50 16.24 -21.29
N ARG A 16 27.69 15.97 -20.26
CA ARG A 16 26.94 14.71 -20.10
C ARG A 16 25.48 14.93 -19.72
N SER A 17 24.57 14.30 -20.45
CA SER A 17 23.14 14.23 -20.15
C SER A 17 22.85 13.58 -18.79
N VAL A 18 21.63 13.76 -18.27
CA VAL A 18 21.18 13.06 -17.04
C VAL A 18 21.28 11.55 -17.20
N LEU A 19 20.85 11.01 -18.36
CA LEU A 19 20.89 9.58 -18.65
C LEU A 19 22.32 9.02 -18.68
N GLU A 20 23.28 9.77 -19.21
CA GLU A 20 24.69 9.35 -19.19
C GLU A 20 25.30 9.37 -17.80
N ARG A 21 24.81 10.22 -16.89
CA ARG A 21 25.25 10.26 -15.50
C ARG A 21 24.58 9.18 -14.65
N ASP A 22 23.32 8.87 -14.93
CA ASP A 22 22.54 7.81 -14.29
C ASP A 22 23.15 6.42 -14.53
N ARG A 23 23.55 6.16 -15.78
CA ARG A 23 24.07 4.86 -16.20
C ARG A 23 25.25 4.44 -15.32
N THR A 24 25.18 3.22 -14.77
CA THR A 24 26.13 2.62 -13.81
C THR A 24 26.26 3.31 -12.44
N LEU A 25 25.61 4.47 -12.24
CA LEU A 25 25.62 5.19 -10.97
C LEU A 25 24.44 4.81 -10.08
N LEU A 26 23.24 4.73 -10.66
CA LEU A 26 22.02 4.38 -9.95
C LEU A 26 21.58 2.96 -10.29
N TRP A 27 21.24 2.19 -9.24
CA TRP A 27 20.63 0.88 -9.39
C TRP A 27 19.12 1.03 -9.43
N HIS A 28 18.52 0.78 -10.60
CA HIS A 28 17.08 0.91 -10.80
C HIS A 28 16.32 -0.33 -10.29
N PRO A 29 15.06 -0.18 -9.84
CA PRO A 29 14.24 -1.29 -9.36
C PRO A 29 14.12 -2.41 -10.41
N TYR A 30 14.33 -3.65 -9.98
CA TYR A 30 14.25 -4.87 -10.80
C TYR A 30 15.07 -4.82 -12.11
N GLY A 31 16.13 -4.00 -12.16
CA GLY A 31 17.03 -3.87 -13.29
C GLY A 31 18.45 -4.31 -12.94
N SER A 32 19.25 -4.63 -13.95
CA SER A 32 20.70 -4.71 -13.77
C SER A 32 21.27 -3.29 -13.61
N LEU A 33 22.43 -3.17 -12.96
CA LEU A 33 23.13 -1.89 -12.83
C LEU A 33 23.44 -1.24 -14.19
N GLU A 34 23.60 -2.04 -15.23
CA GLU A 34 23.89 -1.57 -16.59
C GLU A 34 22.65 -1.13 -17.37
N ALA A 35 21.45 -1.54 -16.96
CA ALA A 35 20.22 -1.23 -17.67
C ALA A 35 19.95 0.27 -17.72
N GLY A 36 20.18 0.97 -16.60
CA GLY A 36 19.95 2.42 -16.43
C GLY A 36 18.52 2.86 -16.76
N ALA A 37 18.27 4.16 -16.69
CA ALA A 37 17.01 4.75 -17.16
C ALA A 37 16.98 4.85 -18.70
N ARG A 38 15.82 4.54 -19.30
CA ARG A 38 15.60 4.70 -20.77
C ARG A 38 15.24 6.12 -21.18
N TYR A 39 14.54 6.85 -20.31
CA TYR A 39 14.06 8.21 -20.55
C TYR A 39 14.34 9.05 -19.33
N SER A 40 14.65 10.34 -19.53
CA SER A 40 14.69 11.31 -18.43
C SER A 40 13.38 12.08 -18.39
N VAL A 41 12.78 12.17 -17.21
CA VAL A 41 11.58 12.99 -16.99
C VAL A 41 12.00 14.46 -16.93
N GLN A 42 11.37 15.29 -17.77
CA GLN A 42 11.62 16.73 -17.85
C GLN A 42 10.51 17.56 -17.20
N GLY A 43 9.33 16.98 -17.02
CA GLY A 43 8.18 17.62 -16.41
C GLY A 43 7.00 16.69 -16.31
N THR A 44 6.02 17.08 -15.49
CA THR A 44 4.76 16.38 -15.33
C THR A 44 3.63 17.40 -15.15
N GLU A 45 2.43 17.09 -15.66
CA GLU A 45 1.27 17.96 -15.58
C GLU A 45 -0.02 17.16 -15.81
N GLY A 46 -0.98 17.24 -14.88
CA GLY A 46 -2.22 16.47 -14.99
C GLY A 46 -1.90 14.96 -15.10
N PRO A 47 -2.44 14.22 -16.09
CA PRO A 47 -2.10 12.81 -16.27
C PRO A 47 -0.87 12.59 -17.17
N PHE A 48 -0.10 13.63 -17.52
CA PHE A 48 0.97 13.55 -18.51
C PHE A 48 2.38 13.67 -17.92
N VAL A 49 3.33 13.01 -18.58
CA VAL A 49 4.78 13.06 -18.31
C VAL A 49 5.51 13.49 -19.58
N ASP A 50 6.45 14.41 -19.44
CA ASP A 50 7.31 14.86 -20.52
C ASP A 50 8.64 14.07 -20.48
N LEU A 51 8.85 13.16 -21.43
CA LEU A 51 9.97 12.22 -21.49
C LEU A 51 10.99 12.62 -22.56
N LEU A 52 12.27 12.73 -22.17
CA LEU A 52 13.38 12.98 -23.08
C LEU A 52 14.20 11.70 -23.28
N ALA A 53 14.23 11.22 -24.52
CA ALA A 53 15.01 10.05 -24.95
C ALA A 53 16.50 10.40 -25.15
N PRO A 54 17.41 9.41 -25.13
CA PRO A 54 18.83 9.62 -25.45
C PRO A 54 19.01 10.25 -26.84
N GLY A 55 19.77 11.35 -26.91
CA GLY A 55 20.06 12.06 -28.16
C GLY A 55 18.90 12.90 -28.71
N ALA A 56 17.73 12.92 -28.07
CA ALA A 56 16.63 13.79 -28.46
C ALA A 56 16.88 15.24 -28.00
N GLU A 57 16.47 16.21 -28.81
CA GLU A 57 16.56 17.64 -28.47
C GLU A 57 15.35 18.16 -27.68
N ARG A 58 14.21 17.47 -27.76
CA ARG A 58 12.94 17.89 -27.14
C ARG A 58 12.22 16.71 -26.48
N PRO A 59 11.55 16.93 -25.33
CA PRO A 59 10.78 15.87 -24.69
C PRO A 59 9.49 15.57 -25.46
N GLN A 60 9.03 14.34 -25.36
CA GLN A 60 7.72 13.89 -25.82
C GLN A 60 6.75 13.84 -24.63
N ARG A 61 5.59 14.48 -24.76
CA ARG A 61 4.51 14.38 -23.78
C ARG A 61 3.75 13.06 -23.96
N VAL A 62 3.65 12.27 -22.90
CA VAL A 62 2.95 10.97 -22.89
C VAL A 62 1.95 10.90 -21.75
N LEU A 63 0.84 10.18 -21.96
CA LEU A 63 -0.10 9.86 -20.89
C LEU A 63 0.54 8.82 -19.95
N ASP A 64 0.51 9.07 -18.64
CA ASP A 64 0.90 8.07 -17.65
C ASP A 64 -0.24 7.06 -17.43
N GLY A 65 -0.26 6.04 -18.28
CA GLY A 65 -1.19 4.91 -18.15
C GLY A 65 -0.95 4.03 -16.91
N MET A 66 0.15 4.26 -16.17
CA MET A 66 0.52 3.47 -15.00
C MET A 66 0.21 4.18 -13.68
N SER A 67 -0.12 5.49 -13.74
CA SER A 67 -0.23 6.37 -12.57
C SER A 67 0.99 6.26 -11.65
N SER A 68 2.20 6.18 -12.21
CA SER A 68 3.48 6.05 -11.51
C SER A 68 3.43 4.98 -10.45
N TRP A 69 3.22 3.76 -10.92
CA TRP A 69 3.05 2.58 -10.05
C TRP A 69 1.82 2.68 -9.15
N TRP A 70 0.69 3.03 -9.77
CA TRP A 70 -0.66 3.08 -9.18
C TRP A 70 -0.82 4.09 -8.03
N SER A 71 0.06 5.10 -7.93
CA SER A 71 0.11 6.06 -6.84
C SER A 71 -0.46 7.45 -7.19
N VAL A 72 -0.31 7.90 -8.42
CA VAL A 72 -0.73 9.25 -8.86
C VAL A 72 -2.21 9.27 -9.25
N VAL A 73 -3.08 9.21 -8.24
CA VAL A 73 -4.55 9.13 -8.44
C VAL A 73 -5.17 10.47 -8.88
N HIS A 74 -4.58 11.60 -8.50
CA HIS A 74 -5.10 12.96 -8.76
C HIS A 74 -4.39 13.68 -9.92
N GLY A 75 -3.53 12.97 -10.64
CA GLY A 75 -2.58 13.59 -11.58
C GLY A 75 -1.43 14.32 -10.87
N TYR A 76 -0.42 14.70 -11.66
CA TYR A 76 0.73 15.46 -11.22
C TYR A 76 0.42 16.95 -11.10
N ARG A 77 1.18 17.67 -10.25
CA ARG A 77 1.09 19.13 -10.08
C ARG A 77 -0.33 19.60 -9.73
N ASN A 78 -1.01 18.77 -8.93
CA ASN A 78 -2.31 19.06 -8.39
C ASN A 78 -2.18 20.23 -7.39
N PRO A 79 -2.88 21.36 -7.62
CA PRO A 79 -2.70 22.57 -6.83
C PRO A 79 -3.07 22.40 -5.36
N VAL A 80 -4.04 21.53 -5.03
CA VAL A 80 -4.45 21.25 -3.65
C VAL A 80 -3.32 20.54 -2.89
N LEU A 81 -2.72 19.52 -3.51
CA LEU A 81 -1.63 18.75 -2.90
C LEU A 81 -0.33 19.56 -2.82
N ASP A 82 -0.01 20.34 -3.86
CA ASP A 82 1.11 21.29 -3.84
C ASP A 82 0.96 22.34 -2.72
N ALA A 83 -0.24 22.87 -2.52
CA ALA A 83 -0.54 23.84 -1.46
C ALA A 83 -0.38 23.22 -0.06
N ALA A 84 -0.87 21.98 0.14
CA ALA A 84 -0.73 21.27 1.41
C ALA A 84 0.76 21.08 1.81
N LEU A 85 1.61 20.72 0.85
CA LEU A 85 3.06 20.59 1.09
C LEU A 85 3.71 21.93 1.44
N ARG A 86 3.39 23.00 0.70
CA ARG A 86 3.92 24.35 0.95
C ARG A 86 3.51 24.86 2.33
N ALA A 87 2.23 24.74 2.67
CA ALA A 87 1.70 25.15 3.96
C ALA A 87 2.39 24.41 5.12
N GLN A 88 2.68 23.12 4.95
CA GLN A 88 3.35 22.36 5.99
C GLN A 88 4.84 22.70 6.12
N ILE A 89 5.59 22.83 5.01
CA ILE A 89 7.03 23.12 5.07
C ILE A 89 7.31 24.51 5.66
N ASP A 90 6.45 25.50 5.39
CA ASP A 90 6.57 26.85 5.94
C ASP A 90 6.37 26.89 7.46
N ARG A 91 5.69 25.89 8.04
CA ARG A 91 5.55 25.72 9.49
C ARG A 91 6.77 25.01 10.07
N PHE A 92 7.06 23.80 9.60
CA PHE A 92 8.24 23.01 9.98
C PHE A 92 8.37 21.76 9.09
N SER A 93 9.61 21.30 8.91
CA SER A 93 9.95 20.16 8.06
C SER A 93 9.66 18.79 8.69
N ARG A 94 10.16 18.54 9.92
CA ARG A 94 10.09 17.23 10.57
C ARG A 94 10.44 17.31 12.05
N VAL A 95 9.80 16.45 12.85
CA VAL A 95 10.25 16.04 14.20
C VAL A 95 10.18 14.52 14.34
N MET A 96 10.82 13.96 15.37
CA MET A 96 10.64 12.53 15.70
C MET A 96 9.24 12.29 16.27
N PHE A 97 8.65 11.12 16.01
CA PHE A 97 7.32 10.76 16.55
C PHE A 97 7.40 10.04 17.91
N GLY A 98 8.58 9.54 18.28
CA GLY A 98 8.81 8.96 19.60
C GLY A 98 8.67 10.02 20.70
N GLY A 99 7.55 10.02 21.41
CA GLY A 99 7.26 10.96 22.50
C GLY A 99 6.73 12.32 22.07
N LEU A 100 6.52 12.56 20.78
CA LEU A 100 5.97 13.82 20.24
C LEU A 100 4.85 13.51 19.25
N THR A 101 3.98 14.49 19.00
CA THR A 101 2.95 14.43 17.96
C THR A 101 2.81 15.78 17.27
N HIS A 102 2.01 15.84 16.22
CA HIS A 102 1.69 17.07 15.48
C HIS A 102 0.39 16.90 14.69
N ALA A 103 -0.25 18.03 14.39
CA ALA A 103 -1.56 18.08 13.75
C ALA A 103 -1.68 17.25 12.46
N PRO A 104 -0.73 17.29 11.49
CA PRO A 104 -0.87 16.51 10.26
C PRO A 104 -1.00 14.99 10.47
N ALA A 105 -0.35 14.45 11.50
CA ALA A 105 -0.43 13.01 11.78
C ALA A 105 -1.80 12.63 12.36
N VAL A 106 -2.31 13.45 13.27
CA VAL A 106 -3.63 13.25 13.90
C VAL A 106 -4.73 13.42 12.84
N GLU A 107 -4.67 14.50 12.07
CA GLU A 107 -5.63 14.81 11.00
C GLU A 107 -5.69 13.70 9.94
N LEU A 108 -4.53 13.16 9.54
CA LEU A 108 -4.49 12.02 8.63
C LEU A 108 -5.09 10.77 9.28
N ALA A 109 -4.75 10.46 10.53
CA ALA A 109 -5.27 9.28 11.22
C ALA A 109 -6.81 9.35 11.34
N GLU A 110 -7.37 10.51 11.69
CA GLU A 110 -8.81 10.75 11.74
C GLU A 110 -9.47 10.48 10.38
N ARG A 111 -8.89 11.02 9.30
CA ARG A 111 -9.40 10.80 7.93
C ARG A 111 -9.36 9.34 7.54
N LEU A 112 -8.25 8.65 7.84
CA LEU A 112 -8.09 7.23 7.53
C LEU A 112 -9.12 6.37 8.27
N VAL A 113 -9.33 6.60 9.56
CA VAL A 113 -10.36 5.91 10.34
C VAL A 113 -11.75 6.17 9.76
N GLU A 114 -12.06 7.42 9.43
CA GLU A 114 -13.40 7.80 8.95
C GLU A 114 -13.73 7.22 7.55
N VAL A 115 -12.76 7.14 6.63
CA VAL A 115 -13.00 6.59 5.28
C VAL A 115 -12.87 5.08 5.21
N SER A 116 -12.19 4.45 6.17
CA SER A 116 -12.03 3.00 6.22
C SER A 116 -13.30 2.29 6.68
N PRO A 117 -13.43 0.97 6.42
CA PRO A 117 -14.55 0.20 6.97
C PRO A 117 -14.65 0.32 8.49
N GLN A 118 -15.88 0.47 8.99
CA GLN A 118 -16.14 0.67 10.42
C GLN A 118 -15.53 -0.44 11.29
N GLY A 119 -14.82 -0.04 12.34
CA GLY A 119 -14.16 -0.93 13.29
C GLY A 119 -12.64 -0.94 13.20
N LEU A 120 -12.06 -0.24 12.21
CA LEU A 120 -10.62 0.04 12.12
C LEU A 120 -10.29 1.39 12.78
N ASP A 121 -10.08 1.36 14.09
CA ASP A 121 -10.07 2.58 14.93
C ASP A 121 -8.66 3.14 15.20
N HIS A 122 -7.61 2.42 14.81
CA HIS A 122 -6.23 2.75 15.19
C HIS A 122 -5.29 2.72 13.99
N VAL A 123 -4.40 3.71 13.90
CA VAL A 123 -3.49 3.89 12.77
C VAL A 123 -2.03 3.84 13.24
N PHE A 124 -1.22 3.04 12.55
CA PHE A 124 0.24 3.08 12.61
C PHE A 124 0.77 3.63 11.28
N LEU A 125 1.55 4.69 11.32
CA LEU A 125 2.13 5.31 10.11
C LEU A 125 3.50 4.69 9.78
N ALA A 126 3.66 4.26 8.54
CA ALA A 126 4.86 3.63 8.00
C ALA A 126 5.42 4.44 6.83
N ASP A 127 6.70 4.25 6.53
CA ASP A 127 7.41 4.93 5.45
C ASP A 127 7.19 4.26 4.08
N SER A 128 6.76 3.00 4.03
CA SER A 128 6.45 2.31 2.76
C SER A 128 5.43 1.19 2.94
N GLY A 129 4.86 0.74 1.82
CA GLY A 129 3.92 -0.38 1.78
C GLY A 129 4.50 -1.65 2.41
N SER A 130 5.73 -2.03 2.03
CA SER A 130 6.41 -3.21 2.59
C SER A 130 6.58 -3.11 4.11
N VAL A 131 6.94 -1.92 4.63
CA VAL A 131 7.06 -1.73 6.08
C VAL A 131 5.70 -1.82 6.78
N SER A 132 4.60 -1.34 6.16
CA SER A 132 3.27 -1.52 6.74
C SER A 132 2.88 -3.00 6.86
N VAL A 133 3.27 -3.83 5.89
CA VAL A 133 3.10 -5.29 5.94
C VAL A 133 3.98 -5.89 7.03
N GLU A 134 5.25 -5.51 7.15
CA GLU A 134 6.12 -5.98 8.25
C GLU A 134 5.51 -5.68 9.63
N VAL A 135 4.92 -4.50 9.80
CA VAL A 135 4.23 -4.12 11.04
C VAL A 135 2.98 -4.98 11.24
N ALA A 136 2.21 -5.27 10.19
CA ALA A 136 1.03 -6.15 10.27
C ALA A 136 1.40 -7.57 10.72
N LEU A 137 2.45 -8.14 10.13
CA LEU A 137 2.93 -9.47 10.50
C LEU A 137 3.41 -9.50 11.96
N LYS A 138 4.17 -8.49 12.40
CA LYS A 138 4.60 -8.37 13.80
C LYS A 138 3.41 -8.24 14.75
N LEU A 139 2.43 -7.41 14.41
CA LEU A 139 1.23 -7.19 15.20
C LEU A 139 0.42 -8.49 15.34
N ALA A 140 0.27 -9.27 14.26
CA ALA A 140 -0.42 -10.56 14.31
C ALA A 140 0.29 -11.58 15.23
N VAL A 141 1.62 -11.70 15.14
CA VAL A 141 2.39 -12.56 16.06
C VAL A 141 2.23 -12.07 17.51
N GLN A 142 2.34 -10.76 17.73
CA GLN A 142 2.22 -10.16 19.05
C GLN A 142 0.82 -10.34 19.65
N TYR A 143 -0.23 -10.26 18.85
CA TYR A 143 -1.60 -10.60 19.25
C TYR A 143 -1.69 -12.03 19.77
N GLN A 144 -1.12 -13.01 19.06
CA GLN A 144 -1.13 -14.40 19.50
C GLN A 144 -0.36 -14.59 20.81
N ARG A 145 0.79 -13.93 20.95
CA ARG A 145 1.59 -13.94 22.19
C ARG A 145 0.82 -13.33 23.36
N ALA A 146 0.12 -12.22 23.14
CA ALA A 146 -0.77 -11.60 24.13
C ALA A 146 -1.94 -12.53 24.53
N ARG A 147 -2.39 -13.39 23.61
CA ARG A 147 -3.37 -14.46 23.88
C ARG A 147 -2.78 -15.74 24.48
N GLY A 148 -1.47 -15.77 24.78
CA GLY A 148 -0.79 -16.92 25.36
C GLY A 148 -0.51 -18.06 24.38
N ARG A 149 -0.49 -17.77 23.07
CA ARG A 149 -0.25 -18.76 22.00
C ARG A 149 1.07 -18.51 21.29
N GLU A 150 1.77 -19.57 20.93
CA GLU A 150 3.03 -19.51 20.18
C GLU A 150 2.82 -19.71 18.68
N ARG A 151 1.98 -18.88 18.07
CA ARG A 151 1.70 -18.93 16.62
C ARG A 151 2.54 -17.89 15.89
N GLY A 152 3.06 -18.26 14.72
CA GLY A 152 4.03 -17.44 13.99
C GLY A 152 4.02 -17.59 12.47
N ARG A 153 3.23 -18.51 11.92
CA ARG A 153 3.11 -18.68 10.47
C ARG A 153 1.93 -17.91 9.92
N PHE A 154 1.93 -17.68 8.62
CA PHE A 154 0.87 -16.99 7.92
C PHE A 154 0.33 -17.87 6.81
N LEU A 155 -0.98 -17.75 6.56
CA LEU A 155 -1.57 -18.22 5.31
C LEU A 155 -1.61 -17.05 4.33
N ALA A 156 -1.00 -17.23 3.17
CA ALA A 156 -1.05 -16.30 2.05
C ALA A 156 -1.55 -17.02 0.78
N LEU A 157 -1.82 -16.27 -0.28
CA LEU A 157 -2.30 -16.82 -1.55
C LEU A 157 -1.16 -17.00 -2.53
N ARG A 158 -1.20 -18.06 -3.34
CA ARG A 158 -0.44 -18.09 -4.60
C ARG A 158 -0.91 -16.94 -5.50
N GLY A 159 0.02 -16.37 -6.25
CA GLY A 159 -0.14 -15.16 -7.07
C GLY A 159 -0.07 -13.84 -6.29
N ALA A 160 0.18 -13.85 -4.97
CA ALA A 160 0.20 -12.64 -4.14
C ALA A 160 1.53 -11.89 -4.21
N TYR A 161 1.46 -10.57 -4.00
CA TYR A 161 2.61 -9.69 -3.77
C TYR A 161 2.33 -8.73 -2.61
N HIS A 162 3.24 -8.69 -1.64
CA HIS A 162 3.12 -7.87 -0.42
C HIS A 162 4.33 -6.97 -0.15
N GLY A 163 5.30 -6.93 -1.07
CA GLY A 163 6.48 -6.07 -0.97
C GLY A 163 7.82 -6.80 -0.93
N ASP A 164 8.88 -6.00 -0.77
CA ASP A 164 10.27 -6.45 -1.02
C ASP A 164 11.13 -6.55 0.25
N THR A 165 10.59 -6.24 1.43
CA THR A 165 11.28 -6.50 2.70
C THR A 165 11.15 -7.98 3.07
N THR A 166 12.11 -8.53 3.82
CA THR A 166 12.20 -9.98 4.04
C THR A 166 10.92 -10.62 4.60
N GLY A 167 10.25 -10.00 5.56
CA GLY A 167 8.99 -10.49 6.11
C GLY A 167 7.85 -10.39 5.09
N ALA A 168 7.77 -9.30 4.33
CA ALA A 168 6.80 -9.16 3.24
C ALA A 168 7.02 -10.21 2.14
N MET A 169 8.28 -10.46 1.75
CA MET A 169 8.64 -11.50 0.79
C MET A 169 8.22 -12.90 1.26
N CYS A 170 8.23 -13.17 2.57
CA CYS A 170 7.81 -14.48 3.11
C CYS A 170 6.36 -14.82 2.77
N VAL A 171 5.51 -13.82 2.51
CA VAL A 171 4.08 -14.00 2.18
C VAL A 171 3.75 -13.72 0.71
N CYS A 172 4.75 -13.45 -0.14
CA CYS A 172 4.60 -13.39 -1.60
C CYS A 172 4.58 -14.79 -2.23
N ASP A 173 4.09 -14.92 -3.47
CA ASP A 173 4.10 -16.21 -4.19
C ASP A 173 5.53 -16.82 -4.24
N PRO A 174 5.74 -18.02 -3.69
CA PRO A 174 7.08 -18.62 -3.56
C PRO A 174 7.56 -19.32 -4.84
N VAL A 175 6.71 -19.49 -5.85
CA VAL A 175 7.02 -20.23 -7.10
C VAL A 175 7.01 -19.29 -8.30
N GLY A 176 5.92 -18.55 -8.50
CA GLY A 176 5.75 -17.66 -9.66
C GLY A 176 6.11 -16.21 -9.39
N GLY A 177 6.38 -15.85 -8.13
CA GLY A 177 6.69 -14.48 -7.73
C GLY A 177 8.13 -14.07 -8.04
N MET A 178 8.34 -12.76 -8.14
CA MET A 178 9.67 -12.16 -8.40
C MET A 178 10.72 -12.44 -7.31
N HIS A 179 10.31 -13.05 -6.19
CA HIS A 179 11.18 -13.35 -5.05
C HIS A 179 11.55 -14.84 -4.92
N ALA A 180 11.19 -15.69 -5.89
CA ALA A 180 11.41 -17.14 -5.82
C ALA A 180 12.90 -17.51 -5.55
N ASP A 181 13.84 -16.75 -6.11
CA ASP A 181 15.28 -16.97 -5.94
C ASP A 181 15.78 -16.71 -4.50
N PHE A 182 14.99 -16.05 -3.66
CA PHE A 182 15.35 -15.74 -2.28
C PHE A 182 14.84 -16.76 -1.26
N ALA A 183 14.25 -17.88 -1.70
CA ALA A 183 13.60 -18.85 -0.81
C ALA A 183 14.47 -19.30 0.39
N SER A 184 15.80 -19.37 0.25
CA SER A 184 16.73 -19.74 1.32
C SER A 184 16.86 -18.70 2.44
N LEU A 185 16.46 -17.45 2.21
CA LEU A 185 16.45 -16.35 3.18
C LEU A 185 15.10 -16.23 3.90
N LEU A 186 14.04 -16.85 3.37
CA LEU A 186 12.66 -16.60 3.78
C LEU A 186 12.16 -17.68 4.75
N ALA A 187 11.43 -17.25 5.78
CA ALA A 187 10.75 -18.16 6.69
C ALA A 187 9.56 -18.83 5.97
N PRO A 188 9.41 -20.17 6.02
CA PRO A 188 8.39 -20.88 5.27
C PRO A 188 6.97 -20.62 5.80
N GLN A 189 6.08 -20.16 4.92
CA GLN A 189 4.67 -19.90 5.22
C GLN A 189 3.73 -20.96 4.63
N VAL A 190 2.44 -20.82 4.87
CA VAL A 190 1.40 -21.69 4.29
C VAL A 190 0.78 -20.96 3.09
N PHE A 191 0.65 -21.64 1.95
CA PHE A 191 0.13 -21.02 0.73
C PHE A 191 -1.10 -21.75 0.24
N ALA A 192 -2.24 -21.05 0.25
CA ALA A 192 -3.45 -21.49 -0.43
C ALA A 192 -3.31 -21.33 -1.94
N PRO A 193 -3.97 -22.19 -2.74
CA PRO A 193 -4.05 -22.03 -4.19
C PRO A 193 -4.62 -20.66 -4.57
N GLN A 194 -4.31 -20.19 -5.77
CA GLN A 194 -4.83 -18.91 -6.26
C GLN A 194 -6.37 -19.00 -6.36
N PRO A 195 -7.13 -18.03 -5.82
CA PRO A 195 -8.59 -18.11 -5.87
C PRO A 195 -9.14 -18.02 -7.31
N PRO A 196 -10.31 -18.61 -7.57
CA PRO A 196 -10.92 -18.61 -8.89
C PRO A 196 -11.30 -17.18 -9.34
N ALA A 197 -10.99 -16.88 -10.60
CA ALA A 197 -11.41 -15.65 -11.26
C ALA A 197 -12.87 -15.78 -11.73
N PRO A 198 -13.62 -14.68 -11.81
CA PRO A 198 -14.96 -14.69 -12.40
C PRO A 198 -14.90 -15.08 -13.89
N SER A 199 -15.70 -16.06 -14.28
CA SER A 199 -15.83 -16.52 -15.67
C SER A 199 -16.98 -15.86 -16.42
N GLY A 200 -17.90 -15.22 -15.69
CA GLY A 200 -19.15 -14.68 -16.23
C GLY A 200 -20.32 -15.68 -16.22
N ASP A 201 -20.06 -16.94 -15.86
CA ASP A 201 -21.08 -17.96 -15.61
C ASP A 201 -21.18 -18.23 -14.10
N ALA A 202 -22.33 -17.93 -13.51
CA ALA A 202 -22.54 -18.04 -12.06
C ALA A 202 -22.38 -19.47 -11.53
N ALA A 203 -22.87 -20.48 -12.28
CA ALA A 203 -22.81 -21.88 -11.83
C ALA A 203 -21.38 -22.43 -11.93
N ALA A 204 -20.65 -22.08 -12.99
CA ALA A 204 -19.24 -22.44 -13.11
C ALA A 204 -18.40 -21.78 -12.02
N ASP A 205 -18.65 -20.50 -11.76
CA ASP A 205 -17.95 -19.76 -10.72
C ASP A 205 -18.25 -20.37 -9.34
N ASP A 206 -19.50 -20.75 -9.06
CA ASP A 206 -19.92 -21.36 -7.78
C ASP A 206 -19.20 -22.69 -7.55
N ALA A 207 -19.18 -23.56 -8.56
CA ALA A 207 -18.49 -24.84 -8.50
C ALA A 207 -16.97 -24.66 -8.29
N ALA A 208 -16.34 -23.73 -9.03
CA ALA A 208 -14.91 -23.45 -8.89
C ALA A 208 -14.56 -22.92 -7.50
N CYS A 209 -15.40 -22.03 -6.95
CA CYS A 209 -15.18 -21.49 -5.62
C CYS A 209 -15.38 -22.54 -4.53
N ALA A 210 -16.39 -23.41 -4.64
CA ALA A 210 -16.61 -24.49 -3.68
C ALA A 210 -15.44 -25.49 -3.66
N ALA A 211 -14.93 -25.85 -4.84
CA ALA A 211 -13.76 -26.72 -4.95
C ALA A 211 -12.51 -26.08 -4.32
N TRP A 212 -12.27 -24.80 -4.60
CA TRP A 212 -11.17 -24.05 -3.99
C TRP A 212 -11.31 -23.96 -2.46
N GLN A 213 -12.52 -23.70 -1.95
CA GLN A 213 -12.78 -23.64 -0.50
C GLN A 213 -12.49 -24.97 0.20
N ALA A 214 -12.82 -26.11 -0.44
CA ALA A 214 -12.50 -27.43 0.09
C ALA A 214 -10.99 -27.65 0.23
N GLU A 215 -10.21 -27.30 -0.79
CA GLU A 215 -8.74 -27.41 -0.75
C GLU A 215 -8.13 -26.49 0.33
N VAL A 216 -8.65 -25.27 0.47
CA VAL A 216 -8.19 -24.35 1.51
C VAL A 216 -8.59 -24.83 2.91
N ALA A 217 -9.77 -25.44 3.07
CA ALA A 217 -10.19 -26.04 4.34
C ALA A 217 -9.20 -27.11 4.80
N GLU A 218 -8.72 -27.99 3.90
CA GLU A 218 -7.71 -28.99 4.23
C GLU A 218 -6.36 -28.38 4.66
N LEU A 219 -5.98 -27.22 4.11
CA LEU A 219 -4.79 -26.48 4.56
C LEU A 219 -5.00 -25.89 5.96
N LEU A 220 -6.18 -25.32 6.21
CA LEU A 220 -6.54 -24.73 7.50
C LEU A 220 -6.64 -25.78 8.59
N ASP A 221 -7.18 -26.97 8.30
CA ASP A 221 -7.25 -28.07 9.26
C ASP A 221 -5.85 -28.59 9.64
N ARG A 222 -4.93 -28.64 8.67
CA ARG A 222 -3.55 -29.09 8.91
C ARG A 222 -2.69 -28.07 9.65
N HIS A 223 -2.84 -26.79 9.33
CA HIS A 223 -1.90 -25.75 9.77
C HIS A 223 -2.51 -24.67 10.66
N GLY A 224 -3.84 -24.63 10.84
CA GLY A 224 -4.55 -23.54 11.51
C GLY A 224 -4.06 -23.25 12.93
N ALA A 225 -3.58 -24.28 13.65
CA ALA A 225 -3.02 -24.11 14.99
C ALA A 225 -1.68 -23.35 15.03
N GLU A 226 -0.98 -23.24 13.90
CA GLU A 226 0.31 -22.55 13.73
C GLU A 226 0.14 -21.09 13.24
N LEU A 227 -1.06 -20.74 12.75
CA LEU A 227 -1.30 -19.48 12.04
C LEU A 227 -1.50 -18.31 13.00
N ALA A 228 -0.64 -17.30 12.86
CA ALA A 228 -0.81 -16.01 13.51
C ALA A 228 -1.82 -15.14 12.78
N GLY A 229 -1.87 -15.25 11.44
CA GLY A 229 -2.80 -14.52 10.61
C GLY A 229 -2.95 -15.09 9.20
N ILE A 230 -3.91 -14.52 8.48
CA ILE A 230 -4.16 -14.74 7.06
C ILE A 230 -4.00 -13.40 6.36
N ILE A 231 -3.18 -13.32 5.30
CA ILE A 231 -2.93 -12.08 4.55
C ILE A 231 -3.31 -12.25 3.08
N VAL A 232 -4.02 -11.26 2.54
CA VAL A 232 -4.49 -11.25 1.15
C VAL A 232 -4.49 -9.85 0.56
N GLU A 233 -4.25 -9.73 -0.75
CA GLU A 233 -4.73 -8.59 -1.54
C GLU A 233 -6.24 -8.82 -1.78
N PRO A 234 -7.15 -7.93 -1.33
CA PRO A 234 -8.59 -8.19 -1.40
C PRO A 234 -9.13 -8.02 -2.82
N VAL A 235 -9.83 -9.05 -3.32
CA VAL A 235 -10.50 -9.14 -4.64
C VAL A 235 -9.57 -9.08 -5.86
N PHE A 236 -8.44 -8.37 -5.80
CA PHE A 236 -7.53 -8.19 -6.92
C PHE A 236 -6.08 -8.36 -6.49
N GLN A 237 -5.38 -9.33 -7.08
CA GLN A 237 -3.94 -9.52 -6.92
C GLN A 237 -3.21 -8.67 -7.96
N GLY A 238 -2.43 -7.69 -7.50
CA GLY A 238 -1.74 -6.70 -8.33
C GLY A 238 -0.49 -7.25 -8.97
N ALA A 239 0.67 -6.98 -8.37
CA ALA A 239 1.96 -7.22 -9.03
C ALA A 239 2.26 -8.71 -9.28
N GLY A 240 1.68 -9.62 -8.48
CA GLY A 240 1.90 -11.05 -8.63
C GLY A 240 1.08 -11.72 -9.72
N ALA A 241 -0.04 -11.12 -10.17
CA ALA A 241 -0.95 -11.79 -11.12
C ALA A 241 -1.81 -10.90 -12.02
N MET A 242 -1.99 -9.61 -11.70
CA MET A 242 -2.98 -8.73 -12.35
C MET A 242 -4.35 -9.41 -12.51
N ARG A 243 -4.82 -10.04 -11.43
CA ARG A 243 -5.94 -11.00 -11.47
C ARG A 243 -6.99 -10.67 -10.41
N ALA A 244 -8.21 -10.43 -10.87
CA ALA A 244 -9.38 -10.40 -10.00
C ALA A 244 -9.82 -11.82 -9.60
N TYR A 245 -10.36 -11.96 -8.40
CA TYR A 245 -10.97 -13.19 -7.92
C TYR A 245 -12.31 -12.95 -7.24
N LEU A 246 -13.09 -14.02 -7.09
CA LEU A 246 -14.45 -13.96 -6.59
C LEU A 246 -14.51 -13.45 -5.14
N PRO A 247 -15.26 -12.37 -4.82
CA PRO A 247 -15.37 -11.83 -3.45
C PRO A 247 -15.80 -12.84 -2.38
N ARG A 248 -16.54 -13.90 -2.76
CA ARG A 248 -16.91 -14.98 -1.83
C ARG A 248 -15.72 -15.83 -1.34
N ALA A 249 -14.63 -15.91 -2.11
CA ALA A 249 -13.39 -16.53 -1.64
C ALA A 249 -12.77 -15.69 -0.50
N LEU A 250 -12.83 -14.36 -0.61
CA LEU A 250 -12.39 -13.44 0.45
C LEU A 250 -13.22 -13.60 1.73
N ARG A 251 -14.56 -13.69 1.61
CA ARG A 251 -15.45 -13.98 2.76
C ARG A 251 -15.08 -15.27 3.47
N PHE A 252 -14.85 -16.34 2.73
CA PHE A 252 -14.46 -17.63 3.30
C PHE A 252 -13.17 -17.55 4.13
N LEU A 253 -12.17 -16.81 3.65
CA LEU A 253 -10.92 -16.62 4.39
C LEU A 253 -11.12 -15.79 5.67
N ARG A 254 -11.98 -14.76 5.62
CA ARG A 254 -12.36 -13.99 6.82
C ARG A 254 -13.03 -14.88 7.86
N GLU A 255 -14.03 -15.67 7.47
CA GLU A 255 -14.73 -16.61 8.36
C GLU A 255 -13.78 -17.68 8.93
N ALA A 256 -12.81 -18.12 8.14
CA ALA A 256 -11.76 -19.03 8.59
C ALA A 256 -10.85 -18.38 9.64
N ALA A 257 -10.45 -17.12 9.43
CA ALA A 257 -9.64 -16.38 10.39
C ALA A 257 -10.37 -16.21 11.74
N ASP A 258 -11.67 -15.90 11.70
CA ASP A 258 -12.51 -15.81 12.91
C ASP A 258 -12.54 -17.13 13.69
N ARG A 259 -12.81 -18.24 12.99
CA ARG A 259 -12.86 -19.58 13.60
C ARG A 259 -11.53 -19.99 14.22
N LEU A 260 -10.41 -19.58 13.63
CA LEU A 260 -9.08 -19.91 14.10
C LEU A 260 -8.56 -18.94 15.16
N ASP A 261 -9.24 -17.80 15.38
CA ASP A 261 -8.73 -16.65 16.14
C ASP A 261 -7.33 -16.24 15.63
N ALA A 262 -7.21 -16.17 14.29
CA ALA A 262 -6.05 -15.70 13.55
C ALA A 262 -6.35 -14.29 13.00
N VAL A 263 -5.36 -13.41 12.99
CA VAL A 263 -5.56 -12.02 12.53
C VAL A 263 -5.76 -12.01 11.01
N PHE A 264 -6.87 -11.44 10.55
CA PHE A 264 -7.13 -11.26 9.13
C PHE A 264 -6.59 -9.92 8.63
N ILE A 265 -5.65 -9.98 7.69
CA ILE A 265 -4.92 -8.84 7.15
C ILE A 265 -5.31 -8.64 5.69
N THR A 266 -5.80 -7.46 5.33
CA THR A 266 -5.94 -7.07 3.92
C THR A 266 -4.83 -6.11 3.52
N ASP A 267 -4.14 -6.43 2.44
CA ASP A 267 -3.21 -5.55 1.75
C ASP A 267 -3.97 -4.73 0.70
N GLU A 268 -4.43 -3.55 1.10
CA GLU A 268 -5.10 -2.58 0.24
C GLU A 268 -4.12 -1.55 -0.33
N ILE A 269 -2.82 -1.82 -0.31
CA ILE A 269 -1.81 -0.87 -0.82
C ILE A 269 -2.05 -0.58 -2.31
N ALA A 270 -2.46 -1.58 -3.09
CA ALA A 270 -2.79 -1.41 -4.51
C ALA A 270 -4.28 -1.08 -4.75
N THR A 271 -5.17 -1.70 -3.99
CA THR A 271 -6.63 -1.71 -4.26
C THR A 271 -7.40 -0.59 -3.57
N GLY A 272 -6.84 -0.02 -2.50
CA GLY A 272 -7.47 1.03 -1.72
C GLY A 272 -7.58 2.36 -2.48
N PHE A 273 -8.29 3.29 -1.87
CA PHE A 273 -8.52 4.64 -2.39
C PHE A 273 -9.18 4.64 -3.78
N GLY A 274 -10.23 3.82 -3.96
CA GLY A 274 -11.07 3.90 -5.16
C GLY A 274 -10.60 3.09 -6.36
N ARG A 275 -9.41 2.46 -6.32
CA ARG A 275 -8.79 1.82 -7.49
C ARG A 275 -9.69 0.77 -8.16
N THR A 276 -10.46 0.04 -7.35
CA THR A 276 -11.32 -1.06 -7.79
C THR A 276 -12.79 -0.67 -7.91
N GLY A 277 -13.13 0.63 -7.79
CA GLY A 277 -14.50 1.15 -7.86
C GLY A 277 -15.24 1.25 -6.52
N THR A 278 -14.65 0.72 -5.44
CA THR A 278 -15.05 0.90 -4.02
C THR A 278 -13.93 1.65 -3.30
N ALA A 279 -14.21 2.25 -2.14
CA ALA A 279 -13.16 2.95 -1.39
C ALA A 279 -12.02 1.98 -1.03
N PHE A 280 -12.40 0.79 -0.56
CA PHE A 280 -11.51 -0.35 -0.32
C PHE A 280 -12.12 -1.63 -0.90
N ALA A 281 -11.29 -2.48 -1.53
CA ALA A 281 -11.80 -3.65 -2.25
C ALA A 281 -12.41 -4.73 -1.34
N CYS A 282 -12.04 -4.76 -0.05
CA CYS A 282 -12.67 -5.64 0.94
C CYS A 282 -14.19 -5.39 1.10
N GLU A 283 -14.68 -4.18 0.81
CA GLU A 283 -16.10 -3.83 0.82
C GLU A 283 -16.91 -4.65 -0.20
N GLN A 284 -16.31 -5.03 -1.32
CA GLN A 284 -16.97 -5.82 -2.36
C GLN A 284 -17.31 -7.25 -1.89
N ALA A 285 -16.62 -7.71 -0.86
CA ALA A 285 -16.94 -8.96 -0.17
C ALA A 285 -17.81 -8.74 1.08
N GLY A 286 -18.13 -7.50 1.45
CA GLY A 286 -18.90 -7.18 2.65
C GLY A 286 -18.20 -7.60 3.94
N ILE A 287 -16.87 -7.53 3.98
CA ILE A 287 -16.07 -7.88 5.17
C ILE A 287 -15.34 -6.66 5.74
N VAL A 288 -14.98 -6.75 7.02
CA VAL A 288 -14.04 -5.85 7.67
C VAL A 288 -12.83 -6.68 8.13
N PRO A 289 -11.59 -6.29 7.78
CA PRO A 289 -10.40 -6.98 8.25
C PRO A 289 -10.09 -6.61 9.70
N ASP A 290 -9.25 -7.40 10.36
CA ASP A 290 -8.70 -7.00 11.67
C ASP A 290 -7.61 -5.95 11.49
N VAL A 291 -6.88 -6.05 10.38
CA VAL A 291 -5.77 -5.18 10.00
C VAL A 291 -5.85 -4.85 8.51
N MET A 292 -5.67 -3.58 8.15
CA MET A 292 -5.61 -3.14 6.76
C MET A 292 -4.31 -2.39 6.50
N CYS A 293 -3.56 -2.79 5.48
CA CYS A 293 -2.38 -2.06 5.01
C CYS A 293 -2.75 -1.17 3.83
N VAL A 294 -2.31 0.10 3.84
CA VAL A 294 -2.58 1.09 2.78
C VAL A 294 -1.31 1.86 2.42
N GLY A 295 -1.21 2.32 1.18
CA GLY A 295 -0.05 3.07 0.67
C GLY A 295 -0.34 3.63 -0.71
N LYS A 296 0.67 3.70 -1.59
CA LYS A 296 0.57 4.16 -2.99
C LYS A 296 -0.32 5.39 -3.18
N ALA A 297 -1.59 5.22 -3.54
CA ALA A 297 -2.56 6.28 -3.79
C ALA A 297 -2.86 7.15 -2.56
N LEU A 298 -2.53 6.68 -1.34
CA LEU A 298 -2.65 7.41 -0.09
C LEU A 298 -2.16 8.87 -0.20
N THR A 299 -1.00 9.08 -0.81
CA THR A 299 -0.37 10.41 -0.90
C THR A 299 -0.60 11.11 -2.24
N GLY A 300 -1.41 10.53 -3.12
CA GLY A 300 -1.51 10.97 -4.52
C GLY A 300 -0.21 10.83 -5.29
N GLY A 301 0.75 10.01 -4.81
CA GLY A 301 2.05 9.79 -5.44
C GLY A 301 3.10 10.88 -5.17
N TYR A 302 2.88 11.78 -4.21
CA TYR A 302 3.79 12.91 -3.93
C TYR A 302 4.98 12.53 -3.07
N LEU A 303 4.71 11.79 -1.99
CA LEU A 303 5.71 11.38 -1.02
C LEU A 303 5.47 9.93 -0.61
N THR A 304 6.53 9.26 -0.19
CA THR A 304 6.40 7.91 0.38
C THR A 304 5.70 7.99 1.73
N LEU A 305 4.63 7.22 1.87
CA LEU A 305 3.90 6.98 3.11
C LEU A 305 3.06 5.73 2.95
N ALA A 306 2.90 5.00 4.03
CA ALA A 306 1.94 3.93 4.17
C ALA A 306 1.31 4.00 5.56
N ALA A 307 0.25 3.24 5.77
CA ALA A 307 -0.33 3.06 7.08
C ALA A 307 -0.81 1.63 7.26
N LEU A 308 -0.81 1.21 8.51
CA LEU A 308 -1.56 0.07 8.96
C LEU A 308 -2.72 0.58 9.80
N LEU A 309 -3.93 0.18 9.48
CA LEU A 309 -5.10 0.36 10.32
C LEU A 309 -5.37 -0.93 11.09
N CYS A 310 -5.79 -0.83 12.34
CA CYS A 310 -5.99 -1.95 13.24
C CYS A 310 -7.33 -1.80 13.98
N SER A 311 -8.02 -2.92 14.16
CA SER A 311 -9.27 -2.94 14.91
C SER A 311 -9.07 -2.71 16.40
N GLY A 312 -10.06 -2.08 17.04
CA GLY A 312 -10.09 -1.88 18.50
C GLY A 312 -9.85 -3.19 19.29
N PRO A 313 -10.55 -4.30 18.98
CA PRO A 313 -10.35 -5.57 19.69
C PRO A 313 -8.92 -6.12 19.64
N VAL A 314 -8.24 -6.05 18.50
CA VAL A 314 -6.84 -6.51 18.39
C VAL A 314 -5.89 -5.59 19.14
N ALA A 315 -6.07 -4.28 19.02
CA ALA A 315 -5.27 -3.30 19.74
C ALA A 315 -5.42 -3.41 21.25
N GLU A 316 -6.65 -3.65 21.75
CA GLU A 316 -6.96 -3.80 23.18
C GLU A 316 -6.29 -5.03 23.79
N VAL A 317 -6.33 -6.18 23.08
CA VAL A 317 -5.66 -7.41 23.51
C VAL A 317 -4.16 -7.19 23.70
N ILE A 318 -3.50 -6.54 22.73
CA ILE A 318 -2.06 -6.26 22.82
C ILE A 318 -1.79 -5.28 23.97
N SER A 319 -2.49 -4.15 23.99
CA SER A 319 -2.26 -3.04 24.94
C SER A 319 -2.47 -3.43 26.41
N ARG A 320 -3.32 -4.41 26.69
CA ARG A 320 -3.58 -4.91 28.05
C ARG A 320 -2.71 -6.09 28.47
N SER A 321 -1.82 -6.56 27.59
CA SER A 321 -0.93 -7.69 27.87
C SER A 321 0.45 -7.22 28.35
N SER A 322 1.33 -8.16 28.71
CA SER A 322 2.76 -7.88 28.92
C SER A 322 3.49 -7.43 27.65
N TYR A 323 2.84 -7.50 26.49
CA TYR A 323 3.31 -7.02 25.20
C TYR A 323 2.65 -5.69 24.82
N ALA A 324 2.40 -4.78 25.77
CA ALA A 324 1.62 -3.56 25.54
C ALA A 324 2.15 -2.62 24.44
N ALA A 325 3.47 -2.61 24.21
CA ALA A 325 4.09 -1.79 23.16
C ALA A 325 4.24 -2.60 21.87
N LEU A 326 3.71 -2.09 20.75
CA LEU A 326 4.09 -2.58 19.42
C LEU A 326 5.54 -2.16 19.15
N MET A 327 6.46 -3.13 19.15
CA MET A 327 7.91 -2.88 19.10
C MET A 327 8.40 -2.56 17.67
N HIS A 328 7.91 -1.44 17.13
CA HIS A 328 8.28 -0.92 15.81
C HIS A 328 8.17 0.61 15.82
N GLY A 329 9.17 1.31 15.32
CA GLY A 329 9.14 2.78 15.20
C GLY A 329 10.12 3.27 14.14
N PRO A 330 9.69 3.44 12.89
CA PRO A 330 10.55 3.98 11.82
C PRO A 330 11.05 5.38 12.17
N THR A 331 12.28 5.71 11.78
CA THR A 331 12.82 7.06 12.00
C THR A 331 11.88 8.13 11.42
N PHE A 332 11.41 7.94 10.18
CA PHE A 332 10.54 8.85 9.46
C PHE A 332 9.04 8.69 9.76
N MET A 333 8.70 7.92 10.80
CA MET A 333 7.31 7.71 11.23
C MET A 333 6.55 9.03 11.33
N ALA A 334 5.36 9.04 10.75
CA ALA A 334 4.47 10.20 10.72
C ALA A 334 5.12 11.48 10.17
N ASN A 335 5.93 11.40 9.10
CA ASN A 335 6.53 12.60 8.52
C ASN A 335 5.46 13.69 8.23
N PRO A 336 5.58 14.92 8.78
CA PRO A 336 4.54 15.95 8.67
C PRO A 336 4.17 16.30 7.22
N LEU A 337 5.16 16.38 6.32
CA LEU A 337 4.93 16.71 4.91
C LEU A 337 4.14 15.62 4.21
N ALA A 338 4.54 14.35 4.43
CA ALA A 338 3.84 13.20 3.88
C ALA A 338 2.42 13.09 4.44
N CYS A 339 2.24 13.35 5.74
CA CYS A 339 0.91 13.31 6.35
C CYS A 339 0.00 14.42 5.83
N ALA A 340 0.52 15.64 5.66
CA ALA A 340 -0.26 16.78 5.15
C ALA A 340 -0.75 16.53 3.72
N VAL A 341 0.12 16.07 2.82
CA VAL A 341 -0.27 15.78 1.43
C VAL A 341 -1.19 14.55 1.33
N ALA A 342 -1.01 13.56 2.21
CA ALA A 342 -1.91 12.41 2.30
C ALA A 342 -3.30 12.83 2.77
N ALA A 343 -3.40 13.67 3.81
CA ALA A 343 -4.67 14.19 4.28
C ALA A 343 -5.41 14.95 3.17
N ALA A 344 -4.71 15.84 2.46
CA ALA A 344 -5.27 16.55 1.31
C ALA A 344 -5.69 15.60 0.16
N SER A 345 -4.90 14.55 -0.11
CA SER A 345 -5.23 13.54 -1.11
C SER A 345 -6.51 12.76 -0.76
N VAL A 346 -6.66 12.35 0.50
CA VAL A 346 -7.85 11.67 1.00
C VAL A 346 -9.06 12.61 0.97
N ASP A 347 -8.90 13.85 1.42
CA ASP A 347 -9.96 14.86 1.41
C ASP A 347 -10.45 15.15 -0.01
N LEU A 348 -9.55 15.27 -0.98
CA LEU A 348 -9.89 15.48 -2.39
C LEU A 348 -10.61 14.27 -2.99
N LEU A 349 -10.18 13.05 -2.66
CA LEU A 349 -10.78 11.83 -3.20
C LEU A 349 -12.19 11.58 -2.67
N PHE A 350 -12.44 11.87 -1.40
CA PHE A 350 -13.71 11.60 -0.73
C PHE A 350 -14.57 12.87 -0.53
N GLY A 351 -14.29 13.93 -1.28
CA GLY A 351 -15.20 15.08 -1.43
C GLY A 351 -15.26 16.05 -0.25
N ARG A 352 -14.21 16.12 0.58
CA ARG A 352 -14.10 17.11 1.68
C ARG A 352 -13.52 18.45 1.24
N VAL A 353 -12.95 18.50 0.04
CA VAL A 353 -12.50 19.73 -0.62
C VAL A 353 -13.06 19.71 -2.04
N SER A 354 -13.87 20.70 -2.42
CA SER A 354 -14.24 20.89 -3.81
C SER A 354 -13.08 21.54 -4.56
N PRO A 355 -12.75 21.13 -5.80
CA PRO A 355 -11.81 21.85 -6.66
C PRO A 355 -12.16 23.34 -6.86
N ALA A 356 -13.43 23.71 -6.61
CA ALA A 356 -13.93 25.07 -6.71
C ALA A 356 -13.65 25.94 -5.46
N ASP A 357 -13.49 25.34 -4.28
CA ASP A 357 -13.41 26.10 -3.02
C ASP A 357 -12.05 26.83 -2.85
N ASP A 358 -11.00 26.37 -3.54
CA ASP A 358 -9.66 27.00 -3.53
C ASP A 358 -9.44 28.05 -4.63
N ALA A 359 -10.28 28.10 -5.67
CA ALA A 359 -10.19 29.19 -6.64
C ALA A 359 -10.50 30.55 -5.99
N ALA A 360 -11.23 30.55 -4.88
CA ALA A 360 -11.51 31.73 -4.05
C ALA A 360 -10.38 32.02 -3.03
N ALA A 361 -9.71 31.00 -2.48
CA ALA A 361 -8.64 31.18 -1.50
C ALA A 361 -7.29 31.58 -2.13
N ALA A 362 -7.01 31.14 -3.35
CA ALA A 362 -5.79 31.52 -4.10
C ALA A 362 -5.91 32.89 -4.82
N GLY A 363 -7.03 33.60 -4.63
CA GLY A 363 -7.32 34.90 -5.23
C GLY A 363 -7.50 36.05 -4.22
N ALA A 364 -7.14 35.85 -2.95
CA ALA A 364 -7.24 36.86 -1.88
C ALA A 364 -5.86 37.32 -1.40
#